data_AF-A0A940QND9-F1
#
_entry.id   AF-A0A940QND9-F1
#
_cell.length_a   1.000
_cell.length_b   1.000
_cell.length_c   1.000
_cell.angle_alpha   90.00
_cell.angle_beta   90.00
_cell.angle_gamma   90.00
#
_symmetry.space_group_name_H-M   'P 1'
#
loop_
_entity.id
_entity.type
_entity.pdbx_description
1 polymer ?
#
loop_
_entity_poly.entity_id
_entity_poly.type
_entity_poly.pdbx_seq_one_letter_code
_entity_poly.pdbx_strand_id
1 'polypeptide(L)'
;MKKVISLVTGVSMILSSFIISVSAETELVTEPKKIYDIVNGYVEENLSGDASVKISEDGIVWVIYRQTAIGEPEFKDDDLQKFLHENNVDFKKIAIEHLTDTPVVASPNTNKITDLEQIAVLLKKYIDENHPGDATVAIYDEDGSLHVTFRKTAIGEEEFDGESIYWNMVKYLEENNVDQSYISNEFEVEFLTAAPAATSSETTGDINFNGSIDVTDLTELSLVLIGDKELSANQQKAADIDGDGAVTLADLARLQQYLSKKINSL
;
A
#
# COMPACT_ATOMS: atom_id res chain seq x y z
N MET A 1 58.10 -28.72 37.87
CA MET A 1 56.82 -28.41 38.53
C MET A 1 56.41 -27.01 38.14
N LYS A 2 55.18 -26.88 37.61
CA LYS A 2 54.45 -25.63 37.29
C LYS A 2 54.27 -24.83 38.61
N LYS A 3 54.26 -23.50 38.74
CA LYS A 3 53.77 -22.37 37.92
C LYS A 3 54.52 -21.09 38.39
N VAL A 4 54.83 -20.20 37.45
CA VAL A 4 55.33 -18.84 37.72
C VAL A 4 54.14 -17.91 37.91
N ILE A 5 54.21 -17.08 38.95
CA ILE A 5 53.31 -15.96 39.21
C ILE A 5 53.75 -14.79 38.33
N SER A 6 52.84 -14.16 37.59
CA SER A 6 53.05 -12.80 37.12
C SER A 6 51.73 -12.03 37.12
N LEU A 7 51.77 -10.93 37.85
CA LEU A 7 50.77 -9.88 38.01
C LEU A 7 51.04 -8.85 36.90
N VAL A 8 50.09 -8.59 36.00
CA VAL A 8 50.11 -7.39 35.15
C VAL A 8 48.72 -6.80 35.07
N THR A 9 48.66 -5.55 35.50
CA THR A 9 47.54 -4.61 35.52
C THR A 9 47.24 -4.07 34.13
N GLY A 10 45.95 -3.97 33.79
CA GLY A 10 45.39 -2.91 32.92
C GLY A 10 45.64 -3.00 31.42
N VAL A 11 44.57 -3.03 30.63
CA VAL A 11 44.11 -1.94 29.74
C VAL A 11 42.73 -2.34 29.24
N SER A 12 41.78 -1.44 29.44
CA SER A 12 40.44 -1.46 28.87
C SER A 12 40.53 -1.49 27.33
N MET A 13 40.07 -2.56 26.69
CA MET A 13 39.80 -2.57 25.25
C MET A 13 38.30 -2.43 25.06
N ILE A 14 37.90 -1.22 24.71
CA ILE A 14 36.59 -0.88 24.17
C ILE A 14 36.50 -1.62 22.84
N LEU A 15 35.77 -2.74 22.79
CA LEU A 15 35.45 -3.38 21.53
C LEU A 15 34.40 -2.51 20.84
N SER A 16 34.88 -1.62 19.98
CA SER A 16 34.10 -0.96 18.94
C SER A 16 33.68 -2.04 17.93
N SER A 17 32.59 -2.75 18.24
CA SER A 17 31.89 -3.56 17.25
C SER A 17 31.15 -2.62 16.30
N PHE A 18 31.79 -2.34 15.17
CA PHE A 18 31.14 -1.82 13.98
C PHE A 18 29.99 -2.78 13.65
N ILE A 19 28.75 -2.41 13.96
CA ILE A 19 27.58 -3.10 13.42
C ILE A 19 27.51 -2.67 11.97
N ILE A 20 28.05 -3.50 11.07
CA ILE A 20 27.60 -3.49 9.70
C ILE A 20 26.20 -4.09 9.75
N SER A 21 25.18 -3.25 9.86
CA SER A 21 23.82 -3.67 9.56
C SER A 21 23.78 -3.91 8.04
N VAL A 22 24.12 -5.13 7.62
CA VAL A 22 23.56 -5.67 6.37
C VAL A 22 22.08 -5.85 6.67
N SER A 23 21.29 -4.82 6.37
CA SER A 23 19.86 -4.99 6.18
C SER A 23 19.74 -5.84 4.92
N ALA A 24 19.61 -7.16 5.09
CA ALA A 24 19.02 -7.96 4.04
C ALA A 24 17.61 -7.42 3.90
N GLU A 25 17.34 -6.66 2.83
CA GLU A 25 15.97 -6.50 2.35
C GLU A 25 15.45 -7.93 2.16
N THR A 26 14.56 -8.35 3.06
CA THR A 26 13.85 -9.61 2.90
C THR A 26 13.03 -9.47 1.64
N GLU A 27 13.36 -10.25 0.62
CA GLU A 27 12.60 -10.29 -0.62
C GLU A 27 11.20 -10.83 -0.32
N LEU A 28 10.15 -10.23 -0.91
CA LEU A 28 8.78 -10.68 -0.72
C LEU A 28 8.63 -12.11 -1.23
N VAL A 29 8.17 -13.02 -0.37
CA VAL A 29 8.00 -14.43 -0.71
C VAL A 29 6.70 -14.57 -1.51
N THR A 30 6.84 -14.69 -2.83
CA THR A 30 5.72 -14.80 -3.79
C THR A 30 5.58 -16.19 -4.41
N GLU A 31 6.59 -17.05 -4.28
CA GLU A 31 6.61 -18.38 -4.88
C GLU A 31 5.67 -19.33 -4.10
N PRO A 32 4.60 -19.87 -4.73
CA PRO A 32 3.56 -20.63 -4.01
C PRO A 32 4.09 -21.79 -3.17
N LYS A 33 5.16 -22.46 -3.63
CA LYS A 33 5.78 -23.56 -2.91
C LYS A 33 6.51 -23.10 -1.64
N LYS A 34 7.20 -21.95 -1.69
CA LYS A 34 7.86 -21.38 -0.51
C LYS A 34 6.85 -20.87 0.49
N ILE A 35 5.77 -20.25 0.01
CA ILE A 35 4.64 -19.83 0.84
C ILE A 35 4.06 -21.07 1.54
N TYR A 36 3.76 -22.13 0.79
CA TYR A 36 3.27 -23.39 1.36
C TYR A 36 4.18 -23.95 2.46
N ASP A 37 5.50 -24.01 2.22
CA ASP A 37 6.44 -24.57 3.20
C ASP A 37 6.46 -23.74 4.50
N ILE A 38 6.40 -22.41 4.40
CA ILE A 38 6.34 -21.47 5.54
C ILE A 38 5.02 -21.63 6.31
N VAL A 39 3.90 -21.60 5.60
CA VAL A 39 2.57 -21.68 6.19
C VAL A 39 2.29 -23.05 6.80
N ASN A 40 2.70 -24.13 6.13
CA ASN A 40 2.54 -25.49 6.64
C ASN A 40 3.36 -25.71 7.92
N GLY A 41 4.58 -25.15 8.00
CA GLY A 41 5.38 -25.19 9.24
C GLY A 41 4.67 -24.51 10.41
N TYR A 42 4.10 -23.32 10.19
CA TYR A 42 3.32 -22.63 11.21
C TYR A 42 2.07 -23.40 11.63
N VAL A 43 1.34 -23.96 10.67
CA VAL A 43 0.13 -24.76 10.91
C VAL A 43 0.45 -26.00 11.74
N GLU A 44 1.53 -26.73 11.42
CA GLU A 44 1.97 -27.90 12.18
C GLU A 44 2.42 -27.57 13.61
N GLU A 45 3.01 -26.39 13.84
CA GLU A 45 3.49 -25.97 15.14
C GLU A 45 2.41 -25.35 16.04
N ASN A 46 1.41 -24.69 15.45
CA ASN A 46 0.49 -23.81 16.19
C ASN A 46 -0.99 -24.22 16.11
N LEU A 47 -1.41 -25.03 15.14
CA LEU A 47 -2.76 -25.59 15.13
C LEU A 47 -2.74 -27.05 15.57
N SER A 48 -3.33 -27.33 16.73
CA SER A 48 -3.76 -28.69 17.10
C SER A 48 -5.14 -28.98 16.50
N GLY A 49 -5.25 -29.96 15.61
CA GLY A 49 -6.55 -30.39 15.06
C GLY A 49 -6.54 -30.79 13.59
N ASP A 50 -7.73 -30.80 12.98
CA ASP A 50 -7.96 -31.09 11.55
C ASP A 50 -7.67 -29.83 10.71
N ALA A 51 -6.41 -29.41 10.74
CA ALA A 51 -5.84 -28.33 9.94
C ALA A 51 -4.99 -28.91 8.80
N SER A 52 -5.07 -28.30 7.62
CA SER A 52 -4.34 -28.71 6.44
C SER A 52 -4.01 -27.51 5.56
N VAL A 53 -2.84 -27.56 4.92
CA VAL A 53 -2.45 -26.57 3.92
C VAL A 53 -2.51 -27.23 2.54
N LYS A 54 -2.99 -26.51 1.53
CA LYS A 54 -3.04 -26.97 0.13
C LYS A 54 -2.57 -25.88 -0.81
N ILE A 55 -2.08 -26.25 -2.00
CA ILE A 55 -1.81 -25.32 -3.10
C ILE A 55 -2.79 -25.61 -4.22
N SER A 56 -3.51 -24.61 -4.69
CA SER A 56 -4.38 -24.72 -5.87
C SER A 56 -3.61 -24.53 -7.18
N GLU A 57 -4.22 -24.90 -8.31
CA GLU A 57 -3.59 -24.85 -9.64
C GLU A 57 -3.19 -23.43 -10.09
N ASP A 58 -3.87 -22.40 -9.57
CA ASP A 58 -3.58 -20.97 -9.76
C ASP A 58 -2.49 -20.41 -8.82
N GLY A 59 -1.94 -21.28 -7.95
CA GLY A 59 -0.85 -20.95 -7.04
C GLY A 59 -1.27 -20.25 -5.75
N ILE A 60 -2.54 -20.32 -5.36
CA ILE A 60 -3.00 -19.88 -4.03
C ILE A 60 -2.74 -20.98 -3.00
N VAL A 61 -2.25 -20.58 -1.83
CA VAL A 61 -2.03 -21.45 -0.67
C VAL A 61 -3.23 -21.35 0.26
N TRP A 62 -3.97 -22.43 0.39
CA TRP A 62 -5.16 -22.56 1.22
C TRP A 62 -4.79 -23.11 2.59
N VAL A 63 -5.14 -22.39 3.65
CA VAL A 63 -5.12 -22.87 5.04
C VAL A 63 -6.52 -23.27 5.43
N ILE A 64 -6.77 -24.56 5.57
CA ILE A 64 -8.09 -25.12 5.86
C ILE A 64 -8.02 -25.73 7.25
N TYR A 65 -8.83 -25.27 8.20
CA TYR A 65 -8.79 -25.83 9.54
C TYR A 65 -10.16 -25.95 10.21
N ARG A 66 -10.26 -26.92 11.11
CA ARG A 66 -11.41 -27.17 11.96
C ARG A 66 -11.04 -26.87 13.41
N GLN A 67 -11.79 -25.98 14.05
CA GLN A 67 -11.61 -25.73 15.48
C GLN A 67 -12.32 -26.82 16.29
N THR A 68 -11.56 -27.81 16.77
CA THR A 68 -12.12 -28.89 17.58
C THR A 68 -12.22 -28.51 19.06
N ALA A 69 -13.44 -28.15 19.45
CA ALA A 69 -13.98 -28.15 20.80
C ALA A 69 -13.46 -27.10 21.82
N ILE A 70 -14.41 -26.74 22.68
CA ILE A 70 -14.31 -25.78 23.79
C ILE A 70 -13.15 -26.18 24.71
N GLY A 71 -12.10 -25.36 24.78
CA GLY A 71 -10.99 -25.52 25.73
C GLY A 71 -9.59 -25.66 25.11
N GLU A 72 -9.48 -25.79 23.79
CA GLU A 72 -8.20 -25.63 23.08
C GLU A 72 -7.92 -24.14 22.79
N PRO A 73 -6.64 -23.72 22.68
CA PRO A 73 -6.31 -22.36 22.31
C PRO A 73 -7.00 -22.01 20.98
N GLU A 74 -7.76 -20.92 21.02
CA GLU A 74 -8.42 -20.38 19.83
C GLU A 74 -7.34 -19.95 18.85
N PHE A 75 -7.31 -20.60 17.68
CA PHE A 75 -6.54 -20.08 16.57
C PHE A 75 -7.16 -18.75 16.16
N LYS A 76 -6.36 -17.69 16.22
CA LYS A 76 -6.77 -16.37 15.78
C LYS A 76 -6.16 -16.14 14.43
N ASP A 77 -6.99 -15.76 13.47
CA ASP A 77 -6.52 -15.36 12.15
C ASP A 77 -5.45 -14.25 12.26
N ASP A 78 -5.53 -13.39 13.30
CA ASP A 78 -4.52 -12.38 13.66
C ASP A 78 -3.11 -12.96 13.93
N ASP A 79 -2.99 -14.15 14.53
CA ASP A 79 -1.70 -14.75 14.87
C ASP A 79 -1.01 -15.31 13.61
N LEU A 80 -1.79 -15.89 12.68
CA LEU A 80 -1.29 -16.31 11.37
C LEU A 80 -0.91 -15.09 10.53
N GLN A 81 -1.75 -14.06 10.50
CA GLN A 81 -1.50 -12.81 9.79
C GLN A 81 -0.18 -12.17 10.24
N LYS A 82 0.04 -12.11 11.57
CA LYS A 82 1.30 -11.62 12.14
C LYS A 82 2.50 -12.48 11.73
N PHE A 83 2.38 -13.80 11.78
CA PHE A 83 3.45 -14.71 11.38
C PHE A 83 3.83 -14.53 9.89
N LEU A 84 2.83 -14.41 9.01
CA LEU A 84 3.05 -14.19 7.58
C LEU A 84 3.75 -12.87 7.30
N HIS A 85 3.42 -11.82 8.06
CA HIS A 85 4.10 -10.52 7.99
C HIS A 85 5.56 -10.62 8.45
N GLU A 86 5.81 -11.28 9.58
CA GLU A 86 7.17 -11.50 10.12
C GLU A 86 8.07 -12.33 9.16
N ASN A 87 7.45 -13.14 8.29
CA ASN A 87 8.13 -13.95 7.27
C ASN A 87 8.07 -13.33 5.86
N ASN A 88 7.56 -12.10 5.74
CA ASN A 88 7.52 -11.32 4.50
C ASN A 88 6.85 -12.08 3.34
N VAL A 89 5.68 -12.68 3.60
CA VAL A 89 4.92 -13.50 2.66
C VAL A 89 3.88 -12.66 1.91
N ASP A 90 3.69 -12.92 0.60
CA ASP A 90 2.64 -12.28 -0.19
C ASP A 90 1.25 -12.83 0.18
N PHE A 91 0.49 -12.06 0.96
CA PHE A 91 -0.86 -12.38 1.41
C PHE A 91 -1.86 -12.55 0.26
N LYS A 92 -1.63 -11.94 -0.91
CA LYS A 92 -2.51 -12.10 -2.08
C LYS A 92 -2.50 -13.53 -2.61
N LYS A 93 -1.53 -14.33 -2.17
CA LYS A 93 -1.38 -15.75 -2.49
C LYS A 93 -1.90 -16.68 -1.39
N ILE A 94 -2.58 -16.18 -0.37
CA ILE A 94 -3.09 -16.99 0.75
C ILE A 94 -4.60 -16.85 0.87
N ALA A 95 -5.27 -17.99 1.08
CA ALA A 95 -6.70 -18.06 1.41
C ALA A 95 -6.90 -18.91 2.67
N ILE A 96 -7.87 -18.55 3.52
CA ILE A 96 -8.15 -19.23 4.78
C ILE A 96 -9.60 -19.75 4.75
N GLU A 97 -9.80 -21.02 5.08
CA GLU A 97 -11.11 -21.68 5.12
C GLU A 97 -11.34 -22.36 6.48
N HIS A 98 -12.44 -22.02 7.14
CA HIS A 98 -12.84 -22.61 8.43
C HIS A 98 -13.92 -23.67 8.24
N LEU A 99 -13.66 -24.91 8.68
CA LEU A 99 -14.62 -26.01 8.63
C LEU A 99 -15.42 -26.11 9.94
N THR A 100 -16.75 -26.16 9.87
CA THR A 100 -17.64 -26.30 11.04
C THR A 100 -18.42 -27.64 11.01
N ASP A 101 -18.43 -28.39 12.13
CA ASP A 101 -19.20 -29.63 12.28
C ASP A 101 -20.58 -29.38 12.94
N THR A 102 -21.66 -29.65 12.18
CA THR A 102 -23.06 -29.90 12.59
C THR A 102 -23.99 -28.73 12.93
N PRO A 103 -25.31 -29.00 12.82
CA PRO A 103 -26.15 -28.76 11.66
C PRO A 103 -26.53 -27.28 11.53
N VAL A 104 -26.90 -26.88 10.31
CA VAL A 104 -27.58 -25.62 9.97
C VAL A 104 -28.61 -25.24 11.05
N VAL A 105 -28.22 -24.39 12.00
CA VAL A 105 -29.09 -23.28 12.35
C VAL A 105 -28.71 -22.23 11.33
N ALA A 106 -29.38 -22.32 10.19
CA ALA A 106 -29.64 -21.12 9.43
C ALA A 106 -30.28 -20.17 10.45
N SER A 107 -29.52 -19.22 10.97
CA SER A 107 -30.07 -17.89 10.99
C SER A 107 -30.23 -17.57 9.51
N PRO A 108 -31.45 -17.53 8.97
CA PRO A 108 -31.65 -17.01 7.65
C PRO A 108 -31.43 -15.51 7.77
N ASN A 109 -30.18 -15.06 7.71
CA ASN A 109 -29.96 -13.84 6.96
C ASN A 109 -29.83 -14.28 5.50
N THR A 110 -30.96 -14.72 4.95
CA THR A 110 -31.20 -14.91 3.52
C THR A 110 -31.10 -13.61 2.73
N ASN A 111 -30.75 -12.49 3.38
CA ASN A 111 -30.45 -11.22 2.75
C ASN A 111 -29.08 -10.73 3.26
N LYS A 112 -27.99 -11.39 2.86
CA LYS A 112 -26.71 -10.68 2.80
C LYS A 112 -26.87 -9.53 1.81
N ILE A 113 -26.29 -8.38 2.12
CA ILE A 113 -26.37 -7.23 1.20
C ILE A 113 -25.44 -7.54 0.03
N THR A 114 -26.05 -7.72 -1.15
CA THR A 114 -25.36 -7.91 -2.44
C THR A 114 -25.67 -6.77 -3.42
N ASP A 115 -26.49 -5.81 -3.00
CA ASP A 115 -26.90 -4.67 -3.80
C ASP A 115 -25.86 -3.56 -3.66
N LEU A 116 -25.21 -3.22 -4.77
CA LEU A 116 -24.09 -2.27 -4.80
C LEU A 116 -24.49 -0.88 -4.30
N GLU A 117 -25.73 -0.43 -4.57
CA GLU A 117 -26.22 0.85 -4.06
C GLU A 117 -26.27 0.87 -2.52
N GLN A 118 -26.77 -0.21 -1.90
CA GLN A 118 -26.76 -0.35 -0.44
C GLN A 118 -25.34 -0.44 0.14
N ILE A 119 -24.42 -1.12 -0.54
CA ILE A 119 -23.01 -1.22 -0.12
C ILE A 119 -22.34 0.17 -0.23
N ALA A 120 -22.59 0.91 -1.30
CA ALA A 120 -22.06 2.27 -1.48
C ALA A 120 -22.57 3.24 -0.40
N VAL A 121 -23.83 3.11 0.02
CA VAL A 121 -24.38 3.89 1.14
C VAL A 121 -23.66 3.58 2.46
N LEU A 122 -23.35 2.32 2.74
CA LEU A 122 -22.60 1.92 3.94
C LEU A 122 -21.17 2.50 3.91
N LEU A 123 -20.49 2.39 2.78
CA LEU A 123 -19.14 2.93 2.63
C LEU A 123 -19.11 4.44 2.74
N LYS A 124 -20.08 5.13 2.13
CA LYS A 124 -20.21 6.57 2.27
C LYS A 124 -20.40 6.97 3.74
N LYS A 125 -21.22 6.22 4.49
CA LYS A 125 -21.41 6.44 5.92
C LYS A 125 -20.10 6.24 6.70
N TYR A 126 -19.37 5.16 6.44
CA TYR A 126 -18.07 4.90 7.06
C TYR A 126 -17.07 6.05 6.79
N ILE A 127 -16.98 6.51 5.54
CA ILE A 127 -16.12 7.63 5.15
C ILE A 127 -16.54 8.92 5.85
N ASP A 128 -17.83 9.26 5.85
CA ASP A 128 -18.33 10.46 6.51
C ASP A 128 -18.05 10.45 8.04
N GLU A 129 -18.00 9.28 8.67
CA GLU A 129 -17.72 9.10 10.10
C GLU A 129 -16.22 9.09 10.46
N ASN A 130 -15.37 8.49 9.61
CA ASN A 130 -13.96 8.22 9.93
C ASN A 130 -12.96 9.04 9.10
N HIS A 131 -13.36 9.49 7.90
CA HIS A 131 -12.53 10.18 6.91
C HIS A 131 -13.30 11.34 6.23
N PRO A 132 -13.88 12.28 7.00
CA PRO A 132 -14.83 13.25 6.49
C PRO A 132 -14.20 14.19 5.45
N GLY A 133 -14.67 14.10 4.20
CA GLY A 133 -14.18 14.91 3.08
C GLY A 133 -12.87 14.42 2.47
N ASP A 134 -12.33 13.29 2.94
CA ASP A 134 -11.08 12.72 2.44
C ASP A 134 -11.29 11.70 1.33
N ALA A 135 -12.50 11.15 1.15
CA ALA A 135 -12.77 10.18 0.10
C ALA A 135 -14.15 10.34 -0.55
N THR A 136 -14.28 9.78 -1.73
CA THR A 136 -15.53 9.66 -2.48
C THR A 136 -15.84 8.21 -2.78
N VAL A 137 -17.12 7.85 -2.85
CA VAL A 137 -17.59 6.49 -3.18
C VAL A 137 -18.38 6.57 -4.48
N ALA A 138 -18.03 5.75 -5.46
CA ALA A 138 -18.69 5.69 -6.76
C ALA A 138 -18.90 4.24 -7.21
N ILE A 139 -19.99 4.01 -7.94
CA ILE A 139 -20.24 2.76 -8.65
C ILE A 139 -19.95 3.04 -10.12
N TYR A 140 -19.13 2.21 -10.75
CA TYR A 140 -18.79 2.34 -12.15
C TYR A 140 -19.72 1.46 -12.99
N ASP A 141 -20.50 2.09 -13.88
CA ASP A 141 -21.51 1.41 -14.69
C ASP A 141 -20.91 0.44 -15.75
N GLU A 142 -19.62 0.59 -16.06
CA GLU A 142 -18.96 -0.17 -17.14
C GLU A 142 -18.58 -1.61 -16.73
N ASP A 143 -18.17 -1.81 -15.48
CA ASP A 143 -17.71 -3.07 -14.91
C ASP A 143 -18.50 -3.49 -13.66
N GLY A 144 -19.38 -2.62 -13.15
CA GLY A 144 -20.16 -2.86 -11.94
C GLY A 144 -19.33 -2.79 -10.66
N SER A 145 -18.12 -2.24 -10.72
CA SER A 145 -17.24 -2.16 -9.56
C SER A 145 -17.60 -0.98 -8.66
N LEU A 146 -17.28 -1.12 -7.38
CA LEU A 146 -17.44 -0.10 -6.38
C LEU A 146 -16.06 0.44 -5.99
N HIS A 147 -15.85 1.72 -6.25
CA HIS A 147 -14.60 2.40 -6.01
C HIS A 147 -14.73 3.37 -4.84
N VAL A 148 -13.73 3.35 -3.96
CA VAL A 148 -13.53 4.38 -2.95
C VAL A 148 -12.22 5.10 -3.23
N THR A 149 -12.31 6.37 -3.62
CA THR A 149 -11.16 7.17 -4.02
C THR A 149 -10.85 8.20 -2.95
N PHE A 150 -9.71 8.03 -2.28
CA PHE A 150 -9.17 8.98 -1.31
C PHE A 150 -8.42 10.10 -2.01
N ARG A 151 -8.60 11.33 -1.51
CA ARG A 151 -7.89 12.51 -1.98
C ARG A 151 -6.38 12.35 -1.78
N LYS A 152 -5.64 13.19 -2.50
CA LYS A 152 -4.22 13.37 -2.22
C LYS A 152 -4.02 14.09 -0.88
N THR A 153 -3.05 13.64 -0.09
CA THR A 153 -2.61 14.33 1.13
C THR A 153 -1.87 15.62 0.78
N ALA A 154 -2.13 16.68 1.54
CA ALA A 154 -1.43 17.94 1.33
C ALA A 154 0.03 17.85 1.83
N ILE A 155 0.89 18.76 1.36
CA ILE A 155 2.28 18.81 1.80
C ILE A 155 2.33 19.07 3.31
N GLY A 156 2.90 18.12 4.06
CA GLY A 156 3.00 18.20 5.53
C GLY A 156 1.83 17.57 6.27
N GLU A 157 0.84 17.01 5.58
CA GLU A 157 -0.13 16.09 6.17
C GLU A 157 0.47 14.68 6.26
N GLU A 158 0.05 13.93 7.28
CA GLU A 158 0.39 12.51 7.39
C GLU A 158 -0.24 11.75 6.22
N GLU A 159 0.52 10.84 5.61
CA GLU A 159 0.00 10.00 4.54
C GLU A 159 -1.12 9.09 5.05
N PHE A 160 -2.11 8.84 4.18
CA PHE A 160 -3.14 7.85 4.51
C PHE A 160 -2.50 6.47 4.64
N ASP A 161 -2.71 5.83 5.79
CA ASP A 161 -2.37 4.43 5.98
C ASP A 161 -3.38 3.57 5.20
N GLY A 162 -3.12 3.40 3.91
CA GLY A 162 -4.08 2.81 2.99
C GLY A 162 -4.41 1.35 3.31
N GLU A 163 -3.46 0.61 3.88
CA GLU A 163 -3.67 -0.77 4.29
C GLU A 163 -4.60 -0.84 5.52
N SER A 164 -4.31 -0.05 6.56
CA SER A 164 -5.20 0.00 7.74
C SER A 164 -6.59 0.51 7.39
N ILE A 165 -6.69 1.53 6.53
CA ILE A 165 -7.97 2.08 6.09
C ILE A 165 -8.78 1.04 5.33
N TYR A 166 -8.15 0.32 4.40
CA TYR A 166 -8.78 -0.77 3.66
C TYR A 166 -9.36 -1.83 4.61
N TRP A 167 -8.56 -2.30 5.57
CA TRP A 167 -9.01 -3.33 6.51
C TRP A 167 -10.13 -2.86 7.43
N ASN A 168 -10.09 -1.61 7.88
CA ASN A 168 -11.17 -1.04 8.68
C ASN A 168 -12.48 -0.95 7.89
N MET A 169 -12.41 -0.65 6.58
CA MET A 169 -13.58 -0.66 5.69
C MET A 169 -14.12 -2.09 5.49
N VAL A 170 -13.26 -3.06 5.22
CA VAL A 170 -13.65 -4.48 5.07
C VAL A 170 -14.37 -4.96 6.32
N LYS A 171 -13.76 -4.74 7.50
CA LYS A 171 -14.34 -5.10 8.78
C LYS A 171 -15.70 -4.43 9.00
N TYR A 172 -15.82 -3.15 8.67
CA TYR A 172 -17.09 -2.43 8.76
C TYR A 172 -18.18 -3.06 7.87
N LEU A 173 -17.85 -3.46 6.63
CA LEU A 173 -18.80 -4.12 5.73
C LEU A 173 -19.26 -5.47 6.26
N GLU A 174 -18.34 -6.27 6.82
CA GLU A 174 -18.66 -7.56 7.43
C GLU A 174 -19.57 -7.40 8.65
N GLU A 175 -19.28 -6.46 9.54
CA GLU A 175 -20.11 -6.12 10.69
C GLU A 175 -21.52 -5.63 10.29
N ASN A 176 -21.66 -5.09 9.07
CA ASN A 176 -22.93 -4.68 8.47
C ASN A 176 -23.56 -5.73 7.53
N ASN A 177 -23.10 -6.99 7.61
CA ASN A 177 -23.73 -8.15 6.95
C ASN A 177 -23.71 -8.08 5.41
N VAL A 178 -22.67 -7.47 4.83
CA VAL A 178 -22.35 -7.48 3.40
C VAL A 178 -21.76 -8.85 2.99
N ASP A 179 -22.03 -9.28 1.76
CA ASP A 179 -21.44 -10.53 1.26
C ASP A 179 -19.95 -10.37 0.91
N GLN A 180 -19.09 -11.20 1.52
CA GLN A 180 -17.63 -11.19 1.31
C GLN A 180 -17.21 -11.41 -0.15
N SER A 181 -18.02 -12.10 -0.97
CA SER A 181 -17.69 -12.30 -2.38
C SER A 181 -17.59 -11.00 -3.18
N TYR A 182 -18.25 -9.92 -2.73
CA TYR A 182 -18.14 -8.59 -3.31
C TYR A 182 -16.90 -7.84 -2.83
N ILE A 183 -16.51 -8.01 -1.57
CA ILE A 183 -15.31 -7.38 -0.99
C ILE A 183 -14.04 -7.84 -1.72
N SER A 184 -13.99 -9.10 -2.15
CA SER A 184 -12.81 -9.67 -2.80
C SER A 184 -12.72 -9.42 -4.31
N ASN A 185 -13.84 -9.13 -4.99
CA ASN A 185 -13.88 -9.11 -6.46
C ASN A 185 -14.35 -7.77 -7.08
N GLU A 186 -15.12 -6.97 -6.34
CA GLU A 186 -15.80 -5.78 -6.88
C GLU A 186 -15.57 -4.51 -6.06
N PHE A 187 -14.74 -4.58 -5.01
CA PHE A 187 -14.44 -3.45 -4.13
C PHE A 187 -12.99 -3.00 -4.32
N GLU A 188 -12.81 -1.82 -4.90
CA GLU A 188 -11.52 -1.20 -5.10
C GLU A 188 -11.36 0.05 -4.23
N VAL A 189 -10.21 0.17 -3.56
CA VAL A 189 -9.84 1.38 -2.83
C VAL A 189 -8.62 1.99 -3.50
N GLU A 190 -8.79 3.20 -4.00
CA GLU A 190 -7.73 3.97 -4.63
C GLU A 190 -7.31 5.11 -3.71
N PHE A 191 -6.03 5.16 -3.38
CA PHE A 191 -5.43 6.32 -2.75
C PHE A 191 -4.78 7.14 -3.85
N LEU A 192 -5.27 8.37 -4.08
CA LEU A 192 -4.67 9.24 -5.08
C LEU A 192 -3.26 9.59 -4.63
N THR A 193 -2.31 8.85 -5.18
CA THR A 193 -0.89 9.16 -5.04
C THR A 193 -0.62 10.43 -5.84
N ALA A 194 0.36 11.21 -5.40
CA ALA A 194 1.02 12.06 -6.39
C ALA A 194 1.48 11.13 -7.50
N ALA A 195 1.07 11.38 -8.76
CA ALA A 195 1.69 10.78 -9.93
C ALA A 195 3.19 10.68 -9.67
N PRO A 196 3.84 9.52 -9.90
CA PRO A 196 5.18 9.25 -9.40
C PRO A 196 6.00 10.50 -9.62
N ALA A 197 6.38 11.15 -8.52
CA ALA A 197 7.36 12.21 -8.59
C ALA A 197 8.59 11.46 -9.09
N ALA A 198 8.79 11.49 -10.41
CA ALA A 198 10.03 11.07 -10.99
C ALA A 198 11.08 11.76 -10.14
N THR A 199 12.06 11.00 -9.68
CA THR A 199 13.29 11.57 -9.19
C THR A 199 13.97 12.26 -10.38
N SER A 200 13.36 13.31 -10.91
CA SER A 200 13.97 14.25 -11.79
C SER A 200 14.76 15.16 -10.87
N SER A 201 16.07 15.10 -11.00
CA SER A 201 16.91 16.30 -10.87
C SER A 201 16.07 17.50 -11.30
N GLU A 202 15.87 18.49 -10.41
CA GLU A 202 15.19 19.76 -10.73
C GLU A 202 15.84 20.31 -12.01
N THR A 203 15.24 20.00 -13.17
CA THR A 203 15.80 20.32 -14.46
C THR A 203 15.01 21.52 -14.94
N THR A 204 15.67 22.68 -14.97
CA THR A 204 15.07 23.92 -15.46
C THR A 204 14.44 23.67 -16.83
N GLY A 205 13.16 23.97 -16.97
CA GLY A 205 12.36 23.73 -18.18
C GLY A 205 11.54 22.44 -18.22
N ASP A 206 11.77 21.45 -17.34
CA ASP A 206 10.94 20.23 -17.19
C ASP A 206 9.91 20.48 -16.07
N ILE A 207 8.75 21.00 -16.45
CA ILE A 207 7.73 21.54 -15.54
C ILE A 207 6.79 20.43 -15.04
N ASN A 208 6.60 19.37 -15.84
CA ASN A 208 5.78 18.23 -15.46
C ASN A 208 6.58 17.08 -14.84
N PHE A 209 7.91 17.21 -14.75
CA PHE A 209 8.84 16.23 -14.20
C PHE A 209 8.79 14.87 -14.90
N ASN A 210 8.57 14.86 -16.21
CA ASN A 210 8.56 13.62 -17.00
C ASN A 210 9.97 13.22 -17.48
N GLY A 211 11.00 14.01 -17.16
CA GLY A 211 12.40 13.79 -17.55
C GLY A 211 12.76 14.30 -18.94
N SER A 212 11.87 15.01 -19.62
CA SER A 212 12.06 15.59 -20.95
C SER A 212 11.56 17.04 -20.99
N ILE A 213 12.29 17.91 -21.69
CA ILE A 213 11.85 19.30 -21.95
C ILE A 213 11.18 19.33 -23.33
N ASP A 214 9.86 19.40 -23.36
CA ASP A 214 9.07 19.36 -24.60
C ASP A 214 7.89 20.36 -24.64
N VAL A 215 7.01 20.22 -25.65
CA VAL A 215 5.86 21.13 -25.85
C VAL A 215 4.79 21.00 -24.76
N THR A 216 4.81 19.92 -24.00
CA THR A 216 3.94 19.70 -22.84
C THR A 216 4.29 20.70 -21.75
N ASP A 217 5.58 20.90 -21.45
CA ASP A 217 6.04 21.92 -20.48
C ASP A 217 5.64 23.33 -20.88
N LEU A 218 5.75 23.64 -22.18
CA LEU A 218 5.31 24.93 -22.73
C LEU A 218 3.80 25.14 -22.54
N THR A 219 3.01 24.08 -22.71
CA THR A 219 1.55 24.12 -22.51
C THR A 219 1.22 24.30 -21.04
N GLU A 220 1.90 23.57 -20.14
CA GLU A 220 1.70 23.73 -18.70
C GLU A 220 2.03 25.13 -18.22
N LEU A 221 3.16 25.70 -18.64
CA LEU A 221 3.55 27.06 -18.31
C LEU A 221 2.53 28.08 -18.83
N SER A 222 1.96 27.85 -20.02
CA SER A 222 0.91 28.71 -20.57
C SER A 222 -0.36 28.69 -19.72
N LEU A 223 -0.78 27.51 -19.25
CA LEU A 223 -1.96 27.36 -18.37
C LEU A 223 -1.78 28.05 -17.02
N VAL A 224 -0.56 28.03 -16.49
CA VAL A 224 -0.21 28.72 -15.24
C VAL A 224 -0.27 30.23 -15.43
N LEU A 225 0.29 30.75 -16.52
CA LEU A 225 0.31 32.19 -16.80
C LEU A 225 -1.08 32.80 -17.05
N ILE A 226 -2.06 31.98 -17.46
CA ILE A 226 -3.47 32.40 -17.58
C ILE A 226 -4.29 32.14 -16.31
N GLY A 227 -3.71 31.47 -15.30
CA GLY A 227 -4.35 31.19 -14.00
C GLY A 227 -5.25 29.95 -13.96
N ASP A 228 -5.21 29.10 -14.99
CA ASP A 228 -6.01 27.87 -15.06
C ASP A 228 -5.35 26.68 -14.33
N LYS A 229 -4.08 26.83 -13.92
CA LYS A 229 -3.31 25.82 -13.19
C LYS A 229 -2.41 26.48 -12.15
N GLU A 230 -2.33 25.90 -10.96
CA GLU A 230 -1.35 26.28 -9.93
C GLU A 230 -0.13 25.35 -9.97
N LEU A 231 1.06 25.90 -9.77
CA LEU A 231 2.32 25.15 -9.70
C LEU A 231 2.68 24.82 -8.25
N SER A 232 3.14 23.59 -8.01
CA SER A 232 3.82 23.25 -6.76
C SER A 232 5.16 23.99 -6.63
N ALA A 233 5.72 24.07 -5.42
CA ALA A 233 6.97 24.78 -5.15
C ALA A 233 8.15 24.30 -6.03
N ASN A 234 8.23 22.98 -6.30
CA ASN A 234 9.28 22.44 -7.17
C ASN A 234 9.04 22.83 -8.63
N GLN A 235 7.78 22.81 -9.09
CA GLN A 235 7.45 23.22 -10.47
C GLN A 235 7.67 24.71 -10.69
N GLN A 236 7.47 25.54 -9.66
CA GLN A 236 7.82 26.97 -9.73
C GLN A 236 9.31 27.17 -9.98
N LYS A 237 10.18 26.39 -9.34
CA LYS A 237 11.63 26.43 -9.62
C LYS A 237 11.98 25.95 -11.03
N ALA A 238 11.31 24.91 -11.52
CA ALA A 238 11.55 24.40 -12.88
C ALA A 238 11.03 25.37 -13.96
N ALA A 239 9.95 26.10 -13.66
CA ALA A 239 9.31 27.10 -14.52
C ALA A 239 9.99 28.48 -14.50
N ASP A 240 10.76 28.80 -13.46
CA ASP A 240 11.67 29.97 -13.40
C ASP A 240 12.93 29.67 -14.22
N ILE A 241 12.81 29.85 -15.54
CA ILE A 241 13.79 29.46 -16.55
C ILE A 241 14.89 30.51 -16.67
N ASP A 242 14.58 31.79 -16.44
CA ASP A 242 15.58 32.84 -16.43
C ASP A 242 16.23 33.11 -15.07
N GLY A 243 15.67 32.55 -13.99
CA GLY A 243 16.25 32.56 -12.65
C GLY A 243 16.04 33.89 -11.92
N ASP A 244 15.06 34.69 -12.33
CA ASP A 244 14.75 35.97 -11.70
C ASP A 244 13.87 35.84 -10.44
N GLY A 245 13.40 34.63 -10.15
CA GLY A 245 12.57 34.30 -8.99
C GLY A 245 11.07 34.45 -9.24
N ALA A 246 10.63 34.76 -10.47
CA ALA A 246 9.24 34.87 -10.85
C ALA A 246 8.94 34.07 -12.12
N VAL A 247 7.82 33.34 -12.14
CA VAL A 247 7.35 32.64 -13.34
C VAL A 247 6.56 33.61 -14.21
N THR A 248 7.11 33.97 -15.37
CA THR A 248 6.57 35.02 -16.24
C THR A 248 6.53 34.63 -17.73
N LEU A 249 6.05 35.55 -18.58
CA LEU A 249 6.13 35.40 -20.04
C LEU A 249 7.57 35.32 -20.57
N ALA A 250 8.57 35.80 -19.81
CA ALA A 250 9.97 35.71 -20.19
C ALA A 250 10.44 34.25 -20.22
N ASP A 251 10.06 33.46 -19.20
CA ASP A 251 10.33 32.03 -19.12
C ASP A 251 9.68 31.26 -20.26
N LEU A 252 8.41 31.55 -20.55
CA LEU A 252 7.68 30.95 -21.65
C LEU A 252 8.37 31.21 -23.00
N ALA A 253 8.82 32.44 -23.22
CA ALA A 253 9.54 32.80 -24.45
C ALA A 253 10.89 32.08 -24.55
N ARG A 254 11.61 31.91 -23.44
CA ARG A 254 12.89 31.20 -23.39
C ARG A 254 12.73 29.70 -23.62
N LEU A 255 11.70 29.08 -23.03
CA LEU A 255 11.33 27.70 -23.30
C LEU A 255 10.98 27.49 -24.78
N GLN A 256 10.18 28.39 -25.37
CA GLN A 256 9.84 28.34 -26.79
C GLN A 256 11.08 28.45 -27.69
N GLN A 257 12.05 29.29 -27.34
CA GLN A 257 13.31 29.43 -28.07
C GLN A 257 14.15 28.15 -28.01
N TYR A 258 14.19 27.50 -26.85
CA TYR A 258 14.88 26.22 -26.66
C TYR A 258 14.27 25.11 -27.52
N LEU A 259 12.94 24.95 -27.45
CA LEU A 259 12.20 23.96 -28.26
C LEU A 259 12.33 24.22 -29.77
N SER A 260 12.44 25.49 -30.17
CA SER A 260 12.68 25.90 -31.55
C SER A 260 14.15 25.80 -31.98
N LYS A 261 15.04 25.33 -31.11
CA LYS A 261 16.50 25.24 -31.34
C LYS A 261 17.15 26.59 -31.70
N LYS A 262 16.58 27.70 -31.22
CA LYS A 262 17.17 29.04 -31.33
C LYS A 262 18.26 29.26 -30.27
N ILE A 263 18.11 28.60 -29.13
CA ILE A 263 19.10 28.47 -28.07
C ILE A 263 19.33 26.98 -27.82
N ASN A 264 20.52 26.63 -27.33
CA ASN A 264 20.93 25.23 -27.15
C ASN A 264 20.89 24.76 -25.69
N SER A 265 20.60 25.66 -24.76
CA SER A 265 20.54 25.42 -23.32
C SER A 265 19.59 26.40 -22.66
N LEU A 266 19.03 26.00 -21.52
CA LEU A 266 18.29 26.86 -20.61
C LEU A 266 19.22 27.42 -19.54
#